data_AF-M2S3K6-F1
#
_entry.id   AF-M2S3K6-F1
#
_cell.length_a   1.000
_cell.length_b   1.000
_cell.length_c   1.000
_cell.angle_alpha   90.00
_cell.angle_beta   90.00
_cell.angle_gamma   90.00
#
_symmetry.space_group_name_H-M   'P 1'
#
loop_
_entity.id
_entity.type
_entity.pdbx_description
1 polymer ?
#
loop_
_entity_poly.entity_id
_entity_poly.type
_entity_poly.pdbx_seq_one_letter_code
_entity_poly.pdbx_strand_id
1 'polypeptide(L)'
;MVIIEGDAFLERYFTDLPDNYLIAYSDSGYTNDQLSYEWVKHFVQQSQKHTQGVYRLLLFDGFDSHCTQEFLEVLEDHKVIAYRLPPYTSHFLQLLDVGCFQPYKH
;
A
#
# COMPACT_ATOMS: atom_id res chain seq x y z
N MET A 1 -5.82 0.64 1.57
CA MET A 1 -6.73 0.71 0.42
C MET A 1 -7.47 -0.61 0.33
N VAL A 2 -8.77 -0.56 0.10
CA VAL A 2 -9.58 -1.74 -0.19
C VAL A 2 -9.91 -1.70 -1.68
N ILE A 3 -9.61 -2.77 -2.40
CA ILE A 3 -9.93 -2.90 -3.82
C ILE A 3 -11.08 -3.89 -3.94
N ILE A 4 -12.12 -3.49 -4.67
CA ILE A 4 -13.31 -4.31 -4.91
C ILE A 4 -13.33 -4.71 -6.38
N GLU A 5 -13.64 -5.97 -6.65
CA GLU A 5 -13.85 -6.44 -8.01
C GLU A 5 -15.12 -5.81 -8.60
N GLY A 6 -14.99 -5.15 -9.76
CA GLY A 6 -16.10 -4.54 -10.49
C GLY A 6 -15.72 -3.28 -11.26
N ASP A 7 -16.67 -2.73 -12.01
CA ASP A 7 -16.45 -1.59 -12.91
C ASP A 7 -16.74 -0.20 -12.28
N ALA A 8 -17.46 -0.19 -11.16
CA ALA A 8 -17.79 0.99 -10.39
C ALA A 8 -18.33 0.57 -9.02
N PHE A 9 -18.26 1.48 -8.05
CA PHE A 9 -18.95 1.33 -6.78
C PHE A 9 -19.84 2.54 -6.50
N LEU A 10 -20.88 2.34 -5.70
CA LEU A 10 -21.71 3.43 -5.20
C LEU A 10 -21.25 3.76 -3.78
N GLU A 11 -20.69 4.96 -3.60
CA GLU A 11 -20.17 5.47 -2.30
C GLU A 11 -21.17 5.27 -1.15
N ARG A 12 -22.47 5.37 -1.44
CA ARG A 12 -23.56 5.18 -0.48
C ARG A 12 -23.56 3.82 0.25
N TYR A 13 -22.91 2.79 -0.31
CA TYR A 13 -22.82 1.47 0.31
C TYR A 13 -21.68 1.34 1.32
N PHE A 14 -20.80 2.34 1.39
CA PHE A 14 -19.67 2.38 2.28
C PHE A 14 -19.97 3.30 3.47
N THR A 15 -20.88 2.85 4.33
CA THR A 15 -21.23 3.55 5.55
C THR A 15 -20.24 3.19 6.66
N ASP A 16 -20.06 4.10 7.63
CA ASP A 16 -19.34 3.84 8.89
C ASP A 16 -17.86 3.47 8.75
N LEU A 17 -17.20 3.92 7.69
CA LEU A 17 -15.77 3.69 7.52
C LEU A 17 -14.91 4.66 8.33
N PRO A 18 -13.74 4.21 8.84
CA PRO A 18 -12.81 5.10 9.53
C PRO A 18 -12.33 6.25 8.63
N ASP A 19 -12.04 7.41 9.23
CA ASP A 19 -11.51 8.55 8.51
C ASP A 19 -10.22 8.20 7.76
N ASN A 20 -10.08 8.72 6.53
CA ASN A 20 -8.96 8.47 5.62
C ASN A 20 -8.85 7.03 5.10
N TYR A 21 -9.96 6.29 5.03
CA TYR A 21 -9.96 5.07 4.23
C TYR A 21 -9.80 5.42 2.73
N LEU A 22 -9.18 4.52 1.97
CA LEU A 22 -9.12 4.59 0.51
C LEU A 22 -9.82 3.36 -0.06
N ILE A 23 -10.91 3.56 -0.83
CA ILE A 23 -11.57 2.51 -1.61
C ILE A 23 -11.25 2.73 -3.08
N ALA A 24 -10.96 1.63 -3.75
CA ALA A 24 -10.79 1.57 -5.19
C ALA A 24 -11.53 0.34 -5.74
N TYR A 25 -11.61 0.25 -7.06
CA TYR A 25 -12.13 -0.90 -7.76
C TYR A 25 -11.22 -1.27 -8.93
N SER A 26 -11.27 -2.53 -9.34
CA SER A 26 -10.67 -3.01 -10.58
C SER A 26 -11.44 -4.22 -11.09
N ASP A 27 -11.40 -4.46 -12.41
CA ASP A 27 -12.09 -5.59 -13.04
C ASP A 27 -11.68 -6.94 -12.44
N SER A 28 -10.47 -7.04 -11.89
CA SER A 28 -9.93 -8.27 -11.30
C SER A 28 -9.99 -8.29 -9.77
N GLY A 29 -10.35 -7.18 -9.12
CA GLY A 29 -10.21 -6.99 -7.68
C GLY A 29 -8.77 -6.92 -7.17
N TYR A 30 -7.77 -7.02 -8.05
CA TYR A 30 -6.35 -6.88 -7.72
C TYR A 30 -5.83 -5.46 -7.98
N THR A 31 -4.67 -5.16 -7.39
CA THR A 31 -3.94 -3.92 -7.65
C THR A 31 -3.38 -3.89 -9.08
N ASN A 32 -3.19 -2.68 -9.60
CA ASN A 32 -2.49 -2.38 -10.85
C ASN A 32 -1.64 -1.12 -10.66
N ASP A 33 -0.86 -0.74 -11.66
CA ASP A 33 0.07 0.39 -11.59
C ASP A 33 -0.62 1.71 -11.19
N GLN A 34 -1.81 1.99 -11.73
CA GLN A 34 -2.57 3.20 -11.41
C GLN A 34 -3.06 3.19 -9.95
N LEU A 35 -3.55 2.04 -9.47
CA LEU A 35 -3.98 1.89 -8.08
C LEU A 35 -2.80 1.94 -7.11
N SER A 36 -1.66 1.36 -7.49
CA SER A 36 -0.39 1.47 -6.74
C SER A 36 0.03 2.94 -6.60
N TYR A 37 -0.11 3.74 -7.66
CA TYR A 37 0.20 5.17 -7.65
C TYR A 37 -0.74 6.00 -6.75
N GLU A 38 -2.04 5.74 -6.81
CA GLU A 38 -3.00 6.42 -5.91
C GLU A 38 -2.78 5.99 -4.44
N TRP A 39 -2.46 4.72 -4.22
CA TRP A 39 -2.10 4.23 -2.90
C TRP A 39 -0.86 4.93 -2.34
N VAL A 40 0.20 5.15 -3.14
CA VAL A 40 1.44 5.74 -2.62
C VAL A 40 1.26 7.21 -2.23
N LYS A 41 0.49 7.98 -3.00
CA LYS A 41 0.12 9.36 -2.61
C LYS A 41 -0.61 9.38 -1.28
N HIS A 42 -1.60 8.50 -1.14
CA HIS A 42 -2.36 8.37 0.09
C HIS A 42 -1.47 7.94 1.26
N PHE A 43 -0.60 6.95 1.06
CA PHE A 43 0.37 6.48 2.06
C PHE A 43 1.28 7.61 2.54
N VAL A 44 1.83 8.39 1.62
CA VAL A 44 2.71 9.52 1.94
C VAL A 44 1.98 10.58 2.78
N GLN A 45 0.73 10.91 2.41
CA GLN A 45 -0.10 11.85 3.17
C GLN A 45 -0.39 11.32 4.58
N GLN A 46 -0.82 10.06 4.69
CA GLN A 46 -1.21 9.48 5.97
C GLN A 46 -0.04 9.19 6.90
N SER A 47 1.13 8.86 6.37
CA SER A 47 2.33 8.61 7.19
C SER A 47 3.04 9.89 7.61
N GLN A 48 2.75 11.05 6.99
CA GLN A 48 3.41 12.32 7.30
C GLN A 48 3.23 12.71 8.78
N LYS A 49 2.02 12.53 9.33
CA LYS A 49 1.69 12.79 10.74
C LYS A 49 2.47 11.91 11.73
N HIS A 50 3.08 10.83 11.26
CA HIS A 50 3.84 9.87 12.07
C HIS A 50 5.36 9.98 11.83
N THR A 51 5.81 11.00 11.10
CA THR A 51 7.24 11.15 10.76
C THR A 51 8.05 11.48 12.01
N GLN A 52 9.07 10.66 12.28
CA GLN A 52 10.11 10.96 13.25
C GLN A 52 11.42 11.25 12.49
N GLY A 53 11.94 12.48 12.62
CA GLY A 53 13.11 12.92 11.87
C GLY A 53 12.77 13.39 10.45
N VAL A 54 13.64 13.09 9.48
CA VAL A 54 13.56 13.64 8.11
C VAL A 54 13.10 12.61 7.09
N TYR A 55 13.43 11.34 7.29
CA TYR A 55 13.16 10.26 6.34
C TYR A 55 12.19 9.24 6.93
N ARG A 56 11.39 8.62 6.06
CA ARG A 56 10.56 7.45 6.36
C ARG A 56 11.04 6.27 5.53
N LEU A 57 10.83 5.04 6.00
CA LEU A 57 11.17 3.83 5.27
C LEU A 57 9.89 3.08 4.90
N LEU A 58 9.73 2.78 3.62
CA LEU A 58 8.69 1.88 3.12
C LEU A 58 9.33 0.54 2.76
N LEU A 59 8.98 -0.50 3.53
CA LEU A 59 9.33 -1.89 3.27
C LEU A 59 8.19 -2.55 2.48
N PHE A 60 8.49 -3.19 1.36
CA PHE A 60 7.49 -3.91 0.57
C PHE A 60 8.08 -5.16 -0.07
N ASP A 61 7.20 -6.13 -0.35
CA ASP A 61 7.58 -7.36 -1.02
C ASP A 61 7.78 -7.13 -2.53
N GLY A 62 8.46 -8.07 -3.18
CA GLY A 62 8.91 -7.90 -4.56
C GLY A 62 7.82 -8.04 -5.61
N PHE A 63 6.62 -7.50 -5.40
CA PHE A 63 5.56 -7.54 -6.40
C PHE A 63 5.83 -6.51 -7.52
N ASP A 64 5.97 -7.00 -8.75
CA ASP A 64 6.46 -6.19 -9.88
C ASP A 64 5.54 -5.03 -10.29
N SER A 65 4.24 -5.06 -9.95
CA SER A 65 3.29 -3.96 -10.26
C SER A 65 3.32 -2.76 -9.30
N HIS A 66 4.29 -2.73 -8.39
CA HIS A 66 4.43 -1.67 -7.39
C HIS A 66 5.61 -0.72 -7.64
N CYS A 67 6.42 -0.97 -8.66
CA CYS A 67 7.66 -0.23 -8.90
C CYS A 67 7.69 0.50 -10.25
N THR A 68 6.63 1.25 -10.57
CA THR A 68 6.72 2.21 -11.67
C THR A 68 7.63 3.37 -11.29
N GLN A 69 8.14 4.09 -12.29
CA GLN A 69 9.01 5.24 -12.05
C GLN A 69 8.28 6.33 -11.25
N GLU A 70 7.02 6.60 -11.60
CA GLU A 70 6.17 7.61 -10.97
C GLU A 70 5.91 7.28 -9.49
N PHE A 71 5.79 6.00 -9.15
CA PHE A 71 5.65 5.56 -7.77
C PHE A 71 6.89 5.89 -6.94
N LEU A 72 8.08 5.60 -7.49
CA LEU A 72 9.35 5.87 -6.82
C LEU A 72 9.63 7.38 -6.69
N GLU A 73 9.29 8.16 -7.72
CA GLU A 73 9.41 9.63 -7.71
C GLU A 73 8.58 10.24 -6.57
N VAL A 74 7.32 9.80 -6.39
CA VAL A 74 6.48 10.27 -5.28
C VAL A 74 7.12 9.97 -3.92
N LEU A 75 7.74 8.80 -3.76
CA LEU A 75 8.41 8.45 -2.51
C LEU A 75 9.65 9.31 -2.27
N GLU A 76 10.48 9.50 -3.29
CA GLU A 76 11.70 10.30 -3.23
C GLU A 76 11.41 11.76 -2.87
N ASP A 77 10.45 12.38 -3.57
CA ASP A 77 10.00 13.76 -3.34
C ASP A 77 9.55 14.00 -1.89
N HIS A 78 9.00 12.96 -1.26
CA HIS A 78 8.49 13.02 0.10
C HIS A 78 9.42 12.40 1.15
N LYS A 79 10.69 12.20 0.79
CA LYS A 79 11.75 11.67 1.67
C LYS A 79 11.39 10.31 2.25
N VAL A 80 10.73 9.47 1.46
CA VAL A 80 10.43 8.09 1.78
C VAL A 80 11.40 7.19 1.02
N ILE A 81 12.19 6.41 1.75
CA ILE A 81 13.10 5.44 1.18
C ILE A 81 12.29 4.19 0.85
N ALA A 82 12.26 3.82 -0.42
CA ALA A 82 11.69 2.57 -0.90
C ALA A 82 12.70 1.43 -0.69
N TYR A 83 12.31 0.35 0.01
CA TYR A 83 13.14 -0.83 0.17
C TYR A 83 12.36 -2.11 -0.16
N ARG A 84 12.72 -2.72 -1.29
CA ARG A 84 12.20 -4.01 -1.74
C ARG A 84 12.89 -5.14 -0.98
N LEU A 85 12.12 -6.01 -0.35
CA LEU A 85 12.66 -7.20 0.32
C LEU A 85 13.31 -8.15 -0.70
N PRO A 86 14.44 -8.81 -0.36
CA PRO A 86 15.06 -9.78 -1.25
C PRO A 86 14.09 -10.91 -1.64
N PRO A 87 14.16 -11.43 -2.88
CA PRO A 87 13.31 -12.53 -3.30
C PRO A 87 13.50 -13.76 -2.41
N TYR A 88 12.45 -14.56 -2.25
CA TYR A 88 12.41 -15.75 -1.39
C TYR A 88 12.65 -15.49 0.11
N THR A 89 12.61 -14.24 0.58
CA THR A 89 12.74 -13.95 2.02
C THR A 89 11.42 -13.64 2.71
N SER A 90 10.29 -13.58 2.00
CA SER A 90 8.98 -13.22 2.58
C SER A 90 8.63 -14.03 3.83
N HIS A 91 8.84 -15.34 3.80
CA HIS A 91 8.55 -16.23 4.93
C HIS A 91 9.39 -15.97 6.20
N PHE A 92 10.47 -15.19 6.11
CA PHE A 92 11.31 -14.79 7.24
C PHE A 92 11.27 -13.28 7.52
N LEU A 93 11.21 -12.44 6.48
CA LEU A 93 11.39 -10.99 6.56
C LEU A 93 10.09 -10.19 6.36
N GLN A 94 9.01 -10.82 5.87
CA GLN A 94 7.73 -10.14 5.72
C GLN A 94 7.05 -10.05 7.09
N LEU A 95 7.35 -8.96 7.80
CA LEU A 95 6.81 -8.65 9.12
C LEU A 95 5.29 -8.74 9.17
N LEU A 96 4.62 -8.38 8.07
CA LEU A 96 3.17 -8.51 7.95
C LEU A 96 2.73 -9.98 7.99
N ASP A 97 3.39 -10.88 7.25
CA ASP A 97 3.00 -12.29 7.17
C ASP A 97 3.38 -13.09 8.41
N VAL A 98 4.55 -12.80 8.99
CA VAL A 98 5.11 -13.51 10.15
C VAL A 98 4.55 -12.96 11.47
N GLY A 99 4.37 -11.65 11.56
CA GLY A 99 3.93 -10.97 12.79
C GLY A 99 2.45 -10.65 12.79
N CYS A 100 2.01 -9.76 11.90
CA CYS A 100 0.67 -9.19 11.95
C CYS A 100 -0.43 -10.18 11.54
N PHE A 101 -0.22 -10.95 10.48
CA PHE A 101 -1.21 -11.84 9.89
C PHE A 101 -1.13 -13.28 10.36
N GLN A 102 -0.01 -13.68 10.99
CA GLN A 102 0.14 -15.03 11.51
C GLN A 102 -0.98 -15.43 12.50
N PRO A 103 -1.42 -14.58 13.45
CA PRO A 103 -2.51 -14.91 14.37
C PRO A 103 -3.86 -15.10 13.69
N TYR A 104 -4.08 -14.53 12.50
CA TYR A 104 -5.36 -14.58 11.77
C TYR A 104 -5.48 -15.80 10.85
N LYS A 105 -4.50 -16.71 10.85
CA LYS A 105 -4.52 -17.96 10.07
C LYS A 105 -5.18 -19.13 10.82
N HIS A 106 -5.71 -18.90 12.02
CA HIS A 106 -6.37 -19.88 12.90
C HIS A 106 -7.71 -19.33 13.41
#